data_AF-R2XA79-F1
#
_entry.id   AF-R2XA79-F1
#
_cell.length_a   1.000
_cell.length_b   1.000
_cell.length_c   1.000
_cell.angle_alpha   90.00
_cell.angle_beta   90.00
_cell.angle_gamma   90.00
#
_symmetry.space_group_name_H-M   'P 1'
#
loop_
_entity.id
_entity.type
_entity.pdbx_description
1 polymer ?
#
loop_
_entity_poly.entity_id
_entity_poly.type
_entity_poly.pdbx_seq_one_letter_code
_entity_poly.pdbx_strand_id
1 'polypeptide(L)'
;MRREVARPKEAVTEIKQGKLDLADVLIIMGSAIVGFLTKFLVPEILEVVYVLAYPISLYFLLSPSDVPNKKTYQVVIQLFFKDNRTYPAMPKSKEETDEL
;
A
#
# COMPACT_ATOMS: atom_id res chain seq x y z
N MET A 1 -45.06 5.56 9.89
CA MET A 1 -44.10 6.62 9.50
C MET A 1 -42.70 6.00 9.45
N ARG A 2 -42.12 5.84 8.26
CA ARG A 2 -40.71 5.41 8.12
C ARG A 2 -39.83 6.62 8.42
N ARG A 3 -38.94 6.51 9.41
CA ARG A 3 -37.91 7.53 9.64
C ARG A 3 -36.89 7.40 8.52
N GLU A 4 -36.86 8.38 7.64
CA GLU A 4 -35.73 8.56 6.72
C GLU A 4 -34.54 8.99 7.57
N VAL A 5 -33.69 8.02 7.89
CA VAL A 5 -32.43 8.30 8.55
C VAL A 5 -31.56 8.97 7.49
N ALA A 6 -31.35 10.28 7.62
CA ALA A 6 -30.44 11.02 6.76
C ALA A 6 -29.08 10.33 6.79
N ARG A 7 -28.69 9.70 5.68
CA ARG A 7 -27.33 9.17 5.53
C ARG A 7 -26.39 10.35 5.72
N PRO A 8 -25.40 10.26 6.62
CA PRO A 8 -24.39 11.31 6.71
C PRO A 8 -23.78 11.46 5.32
N LYS A 9 -23.89 12.66 4.74
CA LYS A 9 -23.19 13.05 3.53
C LYS A 9 -21.76 12.58 3.69
N GLU A 10 -21.32 11.81 2.70
CA GLU A 10 -19.99 11.24 2.57
C GLU A 10 -18.99 12.03 3.39
N ALA A 11 -18.40 11.37 4.38
CA ALA A 11 -17.27 11.92 5.10
C ALA A 11 -16.15 12.10 4.08
N VAL A 12 -16.17 13.22 3.36
CA VAL A 12 -15.03 13.79 2.64
C VAL A 12 -14.06 14.23 3.73
N THR A 13 -13.53 13.27 4.46
CA THR A 13 -12.26 13.43 5.13
C THR A 13 -11.28 13.57 3.99
N GLU A 14 -10.78 14.79 3.76
CA GLU A 14 -9.56 14.99 2.99
C GLU A 14 -8.57 13.96 3.50
N ILE A 15 -8.36 12.91 2.71
CA ILE A 15 -7.47 11.83 3.08
C ILE A 15 -6.10 12.50 3.08
N LYS A 16 -5.60 12.84 4.27
CA LYS A 16 -4.23 13.26 4.45
C LYS A 16 -3.37 12.07 4.04
N GLN A 17 -3.03 12.00 2.75
CA GLN A 17 -1.99 11.12 2.25
C GLN A 17 -0.75 11.45 3.09
N GLY A 18 -0.31 10.48 3.88
CA GLY A 18 0.86 10.64 4.73
C GLY A 18 2.04 10.98 3.83
N LYS A 19 2.67 12.13 4.02
CA LYS A 19 3.87 12.48 3.27
C LYS A 19 5.01 11.56 3.70
N LEU A 20 5.96 11.32 2.80
CA LEU A 20 7.25 10.71 3.17
C LEU A 20 7.87 11.56 4.29
N ASP A 21 8.12 10.93 5.43
CA ASP A 21 8.72 11.59 6.57
C ASP A 21 10.25 11.69 6.40
N LEU A 22 10.89 12.61 7.09
CA LEU A 22 12.35 12.77 7.02
C LEU A 22 13.07 11.49 7.47
N ALA A 23 12.50 10.80 8.47
CA ALA A 23 13.00 9.50 8.91
C ALA A 23 12.97 8.45 7.79
N ASP A 24 11.92 8.43 6.96
CA ASP A 24 11.81 7.50 5.83
C ASP A 24 12.90 7.78 4.79
N VAL A 25 13.18 9.05 4.51
CA VAL A 25 14.24 9.45 3.58
C VAL A 25 15.62 9.03 4.09
N LEU A 26 15.89 9.19 5.39
CA LEU A 26 17.13 8.74 6.01
C LEU A 26 17.29 7.22 5.93
N ILE A 27 16.21 6.47 6.11
CA ILE A 27 16.21 5.01 5.99
C ILE A 27 16.48 4.59 4.54
N ILE A 28 15.90 5.27 3.55
CA ILE A 28 16.17 5.03 2.12
C ILE A 28 17.64 5.29 1.79
N MET A 29 18.19 6.41 2.24
CA MET A 29 19.61 6.74 2.04
C MET A 29 20.54 5.71 2.73
N GLY A 30 20.21 5.29 3.95
CA GLY A 30 20.96 4.28 4.69
C GLY A 30 20.93 2.89 4.03
N SER A 31 19.86 2.57 3.29
CA SER A 31 19.70 1.26 2.65
C SER A 31 20.74 0.98 1.56
N ALA A 32 21.27 2.01 0.90
CA ALA A 32 22.35 1.85 -0.09
C ALA A 32 23.63 1.29 0.57
N ILE A 33 23.91 1.67 1.83
CA ILE A 33 25.05 1.14 2.59
C ILE A 33 24.83 -0.35 2.88
N VAL A 34 23.61 -0.74 3.22
CA VAL A 34 23.24 -2.15 3.43
C VAL A 34 23.37 -2.96 2.13
N GLY A 35 22.93 -2.39 0.99
CA GLY A 35 23.13 -2.98 -0.32
C GLY A 35 24.62 -3.18 -0.65
N PHE A 36 25.46 -2.19 -0.34
CA PHE A 36 26.90 -2.29 -0.51
C PHE A 36 27.53 -3.34 0.41
N LEU A 37 27.09 -3.47 1.66
CA LEU A 37 27.61 -4.50 2.57
C LEU A 37 27.22 -5.92 2.15
N THR A 38 26.04 -6.09 1.56
CA THR A 38 25.50 -7.39 1.16
C THR A 38 25.85 -7.81 -0.27
N LYS A 39 26.57 -6.96 -1.01
CA LYS A 39 26.91 -7.16 -2.43
C LYS A 39 27.67 -8.45 -2.74
N PHE A 40 28.43 -8.98 -1.77
CA PHE A 40 29.22 -10.21 -1.92
C PHE A 40 28.37 -11.47 -2.22
N LEU A 41 27.05 -11.39 -2.04
CA LEU A 41 26.13 -12.50 -2.31
C LEU A 41 25.74 -12.60 -3.80
N VAL A 42 26.06 -11.59 -4.61
CA VAL A 42 25.60 -11.43 -6.00
C VAL A 42 26.80 -11.39 -6.94
N PRO A 43 26.70 -11.96 -8.16
CA PRO A 43 27.75 -11.83 -9.17
C PRO A 43 28.02 -10.36 -9.53
N GLU A 44 29.29 -10.06 -9.80
CA GLU A 44 29.83 -8.70 -10.03
C GLU A 44 29.09 -7.91 -11.13
N ILE A 45 28.59 -8.61 -12.16
CA ILE A 45 27.83 -8.02 -13.27
C ILE A 45 26.51 -7.39 -12.79
N LEU A 46 25.91 -7.91 -11.71
CA LEU A 46 24.65 -7.43 -11.15
C LEU A 46 24.82 -6.57 -9.89
N GLU A 47 26.06 -6.37 -9.41
CA GLU A 47 26.34 -5.64 -8.17
C GLU A 47 25.68 -4.25 -8.16
N VAL A 48 25.87 -3.48 -9.23
CA VAL A 48 25.37 -2.10 -9.31
C VAL A 48 23.84 -2.07 -9.26
N VAL A 49 23.19 -2.96 -10.00
CA VAL A 49 21.73 -3.07 -10.04
C VAL A 49 21.20 -3.50 -8.66
N TYR A 50 21.87 -4.43 -8.01
CA TYR A 50 21.51 -4.91 -6.68
C TYR A 50 21.60 -3.81 -5.63
N VAL A 51 22.70 -3.04 -5.60
CA VAL A 51 22.88 -1.93 -4.66
C VAL A 51 21.81 -0.85 -4.86
N LEU A 52 21.45 -0.54 -6.12
CA LEU A 52 20.39 0.42 -6.43
C LEU A 52 18.99 -0.11 -6.14
N ALA A 53 18.77 -1.43 -6.21
CA ALA A 53 17.47 -2.04 -5.92
C ALA A 53 17.04 -1.82 -4.46
N TYR A 54 17.98 -1.70 -3.51
CA TYR A 54 17.68 -1.42 -2.10
C TYR A 54 16.93 -0.10 -1.88
N PRO A 55 17.50 1.07 -2.23
CA PRO A 55 16.81 2.34 -2.03
C PRO A 55 15.53 2.45 -2.88
N ILE A 56 15.53 1.88 -4.09
CA ILE A 56 14.34 1.89 -4.95
C ILE A 56 13.19 1.10 -4.33
N SER A 57 13.44 -0.15 -3.92
CA SER A 57 12.41 -0.99 -3.30
C SER A 57 11.89 -0.38 -2.00
N LEU A 58 12.77 0.19 -1.19
CA LEU A 58 12.40 0.84 0.07
C LEU A 58 11.60 2.13 -0.14
N TYR A 59 11.93 2.90 -1.17
CA TYR A 59 11.15 4.06 -1.60
C TYR A 59 9.71 3.63 -1.94
N PHE A 60 9.54 2.59 -2.74
CA PHE A 60 8.21 2.07 -3.08
C PHE A 60 7.46 1.55 -1.85
N LEU A 61 8.14 0.89 -0.91
CA LEU A 61 7.51 0.37 0.31
C LEU A 61 7.02 1.48 1.26
N LEU A 62 7.80 2.55 1.38
CA LEU A 62 7.54 3.67 2.29
C LEU A 62 6.65 4.74 1.67
N SER A 63 6.51 4.72 0.34
CA SER A 63 5.59 5.58 -0.40
C SER A 63 4.16 5.47 0.16
N PRO A 64 3.42 6.59 0.27
CA PRO A 64 2.02 6.56 0.68
C PRO A 64 1.19 5.67 -0.25
N SER A 65 0.29 4.91 0.35
CA SER A 65 -0.73 4.15 -0.37
C SER A 65 -2.02 4.96 -0.49
N ASP A 66 -2.87 4.63 -1.46
CA ASP A 66 -4.22 5.19 -1.60
C ASP A 66 -5.14 4.84 -0.41
N VAL A 67 -4.71 3.91 0.46
CA VAL A 67 -5.42 3.60 1.70
C VAL A 67 -5.13 4.67 2.77
N PRO A 68 -6.16 5.33 3.33
CA PRO A 68 -5.98 6.41 4.29
C PRO A 68 -5.12 5.95 5.49
N ASN A 69 -4.11 6.76 5.80
CA ASN A 69 -3.23 6.59 6.97
C ASN A 69 -2.42 5.28 7.00
N LYS A 70 -2.20 4.63 5.84
CA LYS A 70 -1.36 3.43 5.74
C LYS A 70 -0.23 3.61 4.72
N LYS A 71 0.97 3.17 5.08
CA LYS A 71 2.11 3.07 4.15
C LYS A 71 1.96 1.83 3.26
N THR A 72 2.56 1.83 2.08
CA THR A 72 2.47 0.72 1.11
C THR A 72 2.87 -0.63 1.72
N TYR A 73 3.94 -0.67 2.54
CA TYR A 73 4.34 -1.89 3.27
C TYR A 73 3.21 -2.48 4.13
N GLN A 74 2.44 -1.65 4.83
CA GLN A 74 1.35 -2.11 5.69
C GLN A 74 0.20 -2.73 4.89
N VAL A 75 -0.09 -2.18 3.70
CA VAL A 75 -1.11 -2.71 2.79
C VAL A 75 -0.65 -4.03 2.17
N VAL A 76 0.62 -4.12 1.75
CA VAL A 76 1.21 -5.36 1.21
C VAL A 76 1.19 -6.47 2.26
N ILE A 77 1.66 -6.22 3.48
CA ILE A 77 1.58 -7.20 4.58
C ILE A 77 0.12 -7.62 4.81
N GLN A 78 -0.80 -6.65 4.88
CA GLN A 78 -2.21 -6.97 5.08
C GLN A 78 -2.75 -7.86 3.97
N LEU A 79 -2.36 -7.64 2.70
CA LEU A 79 -2.76 -8.50 1.59
C LEU A 79 -2.19 -9.92 1.73
N PHE A 80 -0.92 -10.05 2.12
CA PHE A 80 -0.27 -11.35 2.31
C PHE A 80 -0.86 -12.15 3.47
N PHE A 81 -1.21 -11.49 4.58
CA PHE A 81 -1.84 -12.12 5.74
C PHE A 81 -3.37 -12.11 5.69
N LYS A 82 -3.97 -11.55 4.63
CA LYS A 82 -5.43 -11.58 4.45
C LYS A 82 -5.83 -13.02 4.16
N ASP A 83 -6.38 -13.67 5.16
CA ASP A 83 -7.01 -14.97 5.00
C ASP A 83 -8.17 -14.83 3.98
N ASN A 84 -8.13 -15.60 2.90
CA ASN A 84 -9.13 -15.59 1.82
C ASN A 84 -10.49 -16.14 2.24
N ARG A 85 -10.68 -16.44 3.54
CA ARG A 85 -11.81 -17.22 4.04
C ARG A 85 -13.05 -16.42 4.44
N THR A 86 -13.04 -15.09 4.43
CA THR A 86 -14.07 -14.31 5.17
C THR A 86 -14.94 -13.39 4.34
N TYR A 87 -14.94 -13.47 3.01
CA TYR A 87 -15.94 -12.78 2.19
C TYR A 87 -16.65 -13.76 1.26
N PRO A 88 -17.86 -14.25 1.59
CA PRO A 88 -18.74 -14.75 0.54
C PRO A 88 -18.97 -13.58 -0.43
N ALA A 89 -18.77 -13.82 -1.73
CA ALA A 89 -19.14 -12.87 -2.76
C ALA A 89 -20.58 -12.41 -2.48
N MET A 90 -20.79 -11.11 -2.24
CA MET A 90 -22.14 -10.58 -2.09
C MET A 90 -22.92 -10.97 -3.36
N PRO A 91 -24.10 -11.61 -3.23
CA PRO A 91 -24.92 -11.89 -4.40
C PRO A 91 -25.23 -10.55 -5.07
N LYS A 92 -24.83 -10.44 -6.34
CA LYS A 92 -25.14 -9.31 -7.20
C LYS A 92 -26.65 -9.06 -7.11
N SER A 93 -27.08 -7.92 -6.55
CA SER A 93 -28.49 -7.59 -6.44
C SER A 93 -29.07 -7.55 -7.85
N LYS A 94 -29.98 -8.45 -8.14
CA LYS A 94 -30.77 -8.47 -9.37
C LYS A 94 -31.80 -7.35 -9.29
N GLU A 95 -31.41 -6.12 -9.60
CA GLU A 95 -32.32 -4.99 -9.79
C GLU A 95 -31.80 -4.14 -10.95
N GLU A 96 -31.81 -4.71 -12.16
CA GLU A 96 -31.53 -3.96 -13.40
C GLU A 96 -32.23 -4.64 -14.60
N THR A 97 -33.44 -5.18 -14.42
CA THR A 97 -34.17 -5.85 -15.52
C THR A 97 -35.69 -5.72 -15.44
N ASP A 98 -36.20 -4.59 -14.93
CA ASP A 98 -37.61 -4.23 -15.01
C ASP A 98 -37.77 -2.81 -15.58
N GLU A 99 -37.18 -2.53 -16.74
CA GLU A 99 -37.62 -1.44 -17.62
C GLU A 99 -37.49 -1.90 -19.09
N LEU A 100 -38.49 -2.64 -19.55
CA LEU A 100 -38.80 -2.88 -20.96
C LEU A 100 -40.30 -2.64 -21.17
#